data_AF-A0A3M1E6V1-F1
#
_entry.id   AF-A0A3M1E6V1-F1
#
_cell.length_a   1.000
_cell.length_b   1.000
_cell.length_c   1.000
_cell.angle_alpha   90.00
_cell.angle_beta   90.00
_cell.angle_gamma   90.00
#
_symmetry.space_group_name_H-M   'P 1'
#
loop_
_entity.id
_entity.type
_entity.pdbx_description
1 polymer ?
#
loop_
_entity_poly.entity_id
_entity_poly.type
_entity_poly.pdbx_seq_one_letter_code
_entity_poly.pdbx_strand_id
1 'polypeptide(L)'
;MDGRIEKGTVMTIPNDPAFKPRLRPLEAFELPDEEEMNIGLRDRGGLSTVMLSVSGPVLNLLAMMDGETSVASIRRKFADTFGQEVPEEALHSLLTHLDEAHFLESPSFDRYYQQLQEEY
;
A
#
# COMPACT_ATOMS: atom_id res chain seq x y z
N MET A 1 -38.14 -7.05 -11.33
CA MET A 1 -37.02 -6.96 -12.28
C MET A 1 -35.76 -6.86 -11.45
N ASP A 2 -35.07 -8.00 -11.27
CA ASP A 2 -33.90 -8.15 -10.40
C ASP A 2 -32.66 -7.73 -11.19
N GLY A 3 -32.36 -6.43 -11.18
CA GLY A 3 -31.13 -5.88 -11.73
C GLY A 3 -30.02 -6.05 -10.71
N ARG A 4 -29.51 -7.27 -10.55
CA ARG A 4 -28.23 -7.49 -9.86
C ARG A 4 -27.15 -6.82 -10.69
N ILE A 5 -26.79 -5.61 -10.27
CA ILE A 5 -25.49 -5.03 -10.55
C ILE A 5 -24.43 -6.08 -10.19
N GLU A 6 -23.85 -6.72 -11.20
CA GLU A 6 -22.64 -7.50 -11.04
C GLU A 6 -21.61 -6.53 -10.47
N LYS A 7 -21.30 -6.70 -9.17
CA LYS A 7 -20.23 -5.97 -8.50
C LYS A 7 -18.99 -6.11 -9.38
N GLY A 8 -18.59 -5.00 -10.01
CA GLY A 8 -17.40 -4.96 -10.85
C GLY A 8 -16.27 -5.64 -10.11
N THR A 9 -15.60 -6.58 -10.77
CA THR A 9 -14.50 -7.36 -10.21
C THR A 9 -13.55 -6.41 -9.48
N VAL A 10 -13.56 -6.46 -8.14
CA VAL A 10 -12.59 -5.74 -7.32
C VAL A 10 -11.26 -6.37 -7.70
N MET A 11 -10.41 -5.64 -8.42
CA MET A 11 -9.07 -6.07 -8.75
C MET A 11 -8.25 -5.90 -7.48
N THR A 12 -8.33 -6.90 -6.62
CA THR A 12 -7.65 -6.94 -5.33
C THR A 12 -6.18 -7.29 -5.52
N ILE A 13 -5.34 -6.80 -4.62
CA ILE A 13 -3.97 -7.30 -4.48
C ILE A 13 -3.99 -8.84 -4.38
N PRO A 14 -3.17 -9.55 -5.16
CA PRO A 14 -3.10 -11.00 -5.07
C PRO A 14 -2.50 -11.41 -3.72
N ASN A 15 -3.15 -12.38 -3.08
CA ASN A 15 -2.56 -13.09 -1.94
C ASN A 15 -1.56 -14.15 -2.45
N ASP A 16 -0.47 -13.68 -3.05
CA ASP A 16 0.59 -14.50 -3.64
C ASP A 16 1.95 -14.11 -3.02
N PRO A 17 2.68 -15.03 -2.37
CA PRO A 17 4.02 -14.78 -1.84
C PRO A 17 5.04 -14.33 -2.89
N ALA A 18 4.81 -14.62 -4.17
CA ALA A 18 5.63 -14.16 -5.29
C ALA A 18 5.27 -12.75 -5.79
N PHE A 19 4.15 -12.16 -5.34
CA PHE A 19 3.75 -10.81 -5.69
C PHE A 19 4.83 -9.80 -5.29
N LYS A 20 5.05 -8.78 -6.13
CA LYS A 20 6.08 -7.76 -5.95
C LYS A 20 5.42 -6.39 -5.85
N PRO A 21 5.08 -5.93 -4.63
CA PRO A 21 4.41 -4.65 -4.46
C PRO A 21 5.36 -3.50 -4.79
N ARG A 22 4.82 -2.45 -5.41
CA ARG A 22 5.55 -1.20 -5.67
C ARG A 22 4.76 -0.02 -5.12
N LEU A 23 5.39 0.75 -4.24
CA LEU A 23 4.82 2.02 -3.79
C LEU A 23 4.96 3.08 -4.87
N ARG A 24 3.92 3.88 -5.03
CA ARG A 24 4.00 5.15 -5.73
C ARG A 24 4.89 6.13 -4.94
N PRO A 25 5.39 7.20 -5.58
CA PRO A 25 6.09 8.26 -4.85
C PRO A 25 5.14 8.94 -3.85
N LEU A 26 5.37 8.71 -2.55
CA LEU A 26 4.66 9.36 -1.45
C LEU A 26 5.60 10.32 -0.70
N GLU A 27 5.04 11.38 -0.14
CA GLU A 27 5.78 12.27 0.76
C GLU A 27 5.62 11.79 2.20
N ALA A 28 6.76 11.62 2.88
CA ALA A 28 6.84 11.38 4.31
C ALA A 28 7.02 12.69 5.07
N PHE A 29 6.30 12.87 6.18
CA PHE A 29 6.41 14.04 7.04
C PHE A 29 6.21 13.66 8.51
N GLU A 30 6.85 14.42 9.40
CA GLU A 30 6.70 14.21 10.84
C GLU A 30 5.30 14.62 11.29
N LEU A 31 4.68 13.78 12.12
CA LEU A 31 3.42 14.14 12.78
C LEU A 31 3.74 14.87 14.09
N PRO A 32 2.96 15.90 14.45
CA PRO A 32 3.24 16.74 15.62
C PRO A 32 2.93 16.09 16.98
N ASP A 33 2.50 14.83 17.03
CA ASP A 33 2.18 14.14 18.29
C ASP A 33 3.43 13.53 18.93
N GLU A 34 3.76 14.00 20.15
CA GLU A 34 5.05 13.75 20.82
C GLU A 34 5.16 12.39 21.54
N GLU A 35 4.07 11.62 21.69
CA GLU A 35 4.09 10.36 22.46
C GLU A 35 4.59 9.14 21.66
N GLU A 36 4.36 9.12 20.34
CA GLU A 36 4.89 8.09 19.44
C GLU A 36 5.48 8.75 18.18
N MET A 37 6.73 8.40 17.84
CA MET A 37 7.41 8.87 16.61
C MET A 37 6.78 8.23 15.36
N ASN A 38 5.56 8.62 15.05
CA ASN A 38 4.84 8.21 13.87
C ASN A 38 5.12 9.16 12.71
N ILE A 39 5.18 8.59 11.52
CA ILE A 39 5.45 9.30 10.27
C ILE A 39 4.18 9.31 9.44
N GLY A 40 3.77 10.50 9.00
CA GLY A 40 2.68 10.69 8.06
C GLY A 40 3.15 10.44 6.64
N LEU A 41 2.33 9.74 5.85
CA LEU A 41 2.49 9.54 4.42
C LEU A 41 1.31 10.16 3.68
N ARG A 42 1.60 10.91 2.62
CA ARG A 42 0.58 11.51 1.75
C ARG A 42 0.99 11.52 0.28
N ASP A 43 0.01 11.53 -0.61
CA ASP A 43 0.23 11.75 -2.04
C ASP A 43 0.21 13.26 -2.37
N ARG A 44 1.36 13.83 -2.75
CA ARG A 44 1.43 15.23 -3.20
C ARG A 44 0.77 15.47 -4.55
N GLY A 45 0.60 14.42 -5.36
CA GLY A 45 -0.06 14.50 -6.66
C GLY A 45 -1.57 14.68 -6.56
N GLY A 46 -2.15 14.55 -5.36
CA GLY A 46 -3.58 14.69 -5.14
C GLY A 46 -4.42 13.53 -5.71
N LEU A 47 -3.78 12.42 -6.11
CA LEU A 47 -4.47 11.24 -6.62
C LEU A 47 -4.97 10.34 -5.48
N SER A 48 -4.60 10.65 -4.24
CA SER A 48 -5.23 10.10 -3.04
C SER A 48 -5.45 11.21 -2.03
N THR A 49 -6.63 11.25 -1.43
CA THR A 49 -7.00 12.19 -0.36
C THR A 49 -6.74 11.61 1.03
N VAL A 50 -6.26 10.36 1.11
CA VAL A 50 -5.97 9.66 2.35
C VAL A 50 -4.59 10.07 2.87
N MET A 51 -4.49 10.27 4.18
CA MET A 51 -3.22 10.37 4.89
C MET A 51 -3.04 9.12 5.75
N LEU A 52 -1.89 8.47 5.64
CA LEU A 52 -1.57 7.28 6.42
C LEU A 52 -0.55 7.63 7.50
N SER A 53 -0.86 7.34 8.76
CA SER A 53 0.12 7.39 9.85
C SER A 53 0.74 6.01 10.01
N VAL A 54 2.06 5.93 9.97
CA VAL A 54 2.81 4.67 10.12
C VAL A 54 3.86 4.78 11.21
N SER A 55 4.07 3.68 11.93
CA SER A 55 5.20 3.55 12.84
C SER A 55 6.50 3.35 12.06
N GLY A 56 7.65 3.60 12.71
CA GLY A 56 8.98 3.37 12.12
C GLY A 56 9.17 1.97 11.50
N PRO A 57 8.79 0.87 12.17
CA PRO A 57 8.86 -0.47 11.59
C PRO A 57 8.02 -0.63 10.31
N VAL A 58 6.81 -0.05 10.27
CA VAL A 58 5.97 -0.09 9.07
C VAL A 58 6.60 0.74 7.96
N LEU A 59 7.18 1.91 8.26
CA LEU A 59 7.90 2.71 7.27
C LEU A 59 9.07 1.94 6.63
N ASN A 60 9.84 1.20 7.43
CA ASN A 60 10.91 0.34 6.93
C ASN A 60 10.41 -0.79 6.02
N LEU A 61 9.24 -1.36 6.35
CA LEU A 61 8.58 -2.38 5.55
C LEU A 61 8.12 -1.81 4.19
N LEU A 62 7.54 -0.61 4.21
CA LEU A 62 7.13 0.13 3.01
C LEU A 62 8.32 0.43 2.10
N ALA A 63 9.47 0.83 2.66
CA ALA A 63 10.68 1.10 1.90
C ALA A 63 11.22 -0.11 1.11
N MET A 64 10.78 -1.33 1.41
CA MET A 64 11.14 -2.55 0.67
C MET A 64 10.18 -2.86 -0.52
N MET A 65 9.10 -2.10 -0.68
CA MET A 65 8.09 -2.27 -1.73
C MET A 65 8.51 -1.52 -3.00
N ASP A 66 9.52 -2.05 -3.67
CA ASP A 66 10.18 -1.47 -4.84
C ASP A 66 9.68 -2.00 -6.20
N GLY A 67 8.77 -2.98 -6.20
CA GLY A 67 8.29 -3.68 -7.40
C GLY A 67 9.20 -4.82 -7.87
N GLU A 68 10.33 -5.05 -7.21
CA GLU A 68 11.29 -6.12 -7.53
C GLU A 68 11.33 -7.19 -6.45
N THR A 69 11.16 -6.79 -5.19
CA THR A 69 11.18 -7.65 -4.01
C THR A 69 9.81 -8.28 -3.79
N SER A 70 9.76 -9.62 -3.74
CA SER A 70 8.50 -10.34 -3.50
C SER A 70 8.03 -10.24 -2.05
N VAL A 71 6.74 -10.43 -1.79
CA VAL A 71 6.14 -10.47 -0.44
C VAL A 71 6.90 -11.44 0.48
N ALA A 72 7.19 -12.66 0.03
CA ALA A 72 7.99 -13.61 0.79
C ALA A 72 9.40 -13.08 1.12
N SER A 73 10.03 -12.40 0.16
CA SER A 73 11.36 -11.81 0.34
C SER A 73 11.35 -10.61 1.27
N ILE A 74 10.30 -9.77 1.21
CA ILE A 74 10.09 -8.63 2.12
C ILE A 74 10.02 -9.14 3.55
N ARG A 75 9.15 -10.13 3.83
CA ARG A 75 9.01 -10.72 5.18
C ARG A 75 10.34 -11.24 5.71
N ARG A 76 11.07 -11.99 4.89
CA ARG A 76 12.37 -12.54 5.25
C ARG A 76 13.39 -11.44 5.52
N LYS A 77 13.55 -10.48 4.59
CA LYS A 77 14.48 -9.34 4.75
C LYS A 77 14.18 -8.54 6.02
N PHE A 78 12.89 -8.32 6.30
CA PHE A 78 12.45 -7.60 7.49
C PHE A 78 12.83 -8.34 8.77
N ALA A 79 12.55 -9.65 8.83
CA ALA A 79 12.94 -10.49 9.97
C ALA A 79 14.46 -10.55 10.14
N ASP A 80 15.22 -10.72 9.06
CA ASP A 80 16.68 -10.75 9.08
C ASP A 80 17.29 -9.41 9.55
N THR A 81 16.68 -8.28 9.19
CA THR A 81 17.20 -6.93 9.48
C THR A 81 16.80 -6.44 10.87
N PHE A 82 15.56 -6.70 11.29
CA PHE A 82 14.97 -6.11 12.51
C PHE A 82 14.69 -7.13 13.62
N GLY A 83 14.89 -8.43 13.36
CA GLY A 83 14.61 -9.49 14.33
C GLY A 83 13.13 -9.69 14.64
N GLN A 84 12.24 -9.16 13.80
CA GLN A 84 10.79 -9.20 13.99
C GLN A 84 10.13 -9.93 12.82
N GLU A 85 9.30 -10.92 13.12
CA GLU A 85 8.53 -11.61 12.10
C GLU A 85 7.25 -10.83 11.77
N VAL A 86 6.96 -10.72 10.46
CA VAL A 86 5.69 -10.16 9.98
C VAL A 86 4.77 -11.31 9.60
N PRO A 87 3.60 -11.46 10.25
CA PRO A 87 2.59 -12.43 9.83
C PRO A 87 2.14 -12.17 8.39
N GLU A 88 1.92 -13.22 7.62
CA GLU A 88 1.52 -13.12 6.22
C GLU A 88 0.19 -12.36 6.06
N GLU A 89 -0.80 -12.71 6.87
CA GLU A 89 -2.10 -12.04 6.96
C GLU A 89 -1.96 -10.54 7.23
N ALA A 90 -1.02 -10.14 8.08
CA ALA A 90 -0.80 -8.75 8.45
C ALA A 90 -0.17 -7.97 7.28
N LEU A 91 0.82 -8.54 6.61
CA LEU A 91 1.42 -7.92 5.42
C LEU A 91 0.42 -7.83 4.27
N HIS A 92 -0.35 -8.88 4.03
CA HIS A 92 -1.40 -8.87 3.02
C HIS A 92 -2.46 -7.80 3.34
N SER A 93 -2.91 -7.72 4.59
CA SER A 93 -3.86 -6.68 5.03
C SER A 93 -3.29 -5.28 4.82
N LEU A 94 -2.01 -5.05 5.13
CA LEU A 94 -1.35 -3.78 4.86
C LEU A 94 -1.37 -3.45 3.34
N LEU A 95 -1.02 -4.41 2.49
CA LEU A 95 -1.03 -4.21 1.04
C LEU A 95 -2.41 -3.87 0.50
N THR A 96 -3.46 -4.53 0.99
CA THR A 96 -4.85 -4.22 0.63
C THR A 96 -5.21 -2.78 1.00
N HIS A 97 -4.89 -2.32 2.22
CA HIS A 97 -5.18 -0.94 2.62
C HIS A 97 -4.41 0.09 1.79
N LEU A 98 -3.16 -0.22 1.41
CA LEU A 98 -2.37 0.67 0.54
C LEU A 98 -2.95 0.74 -0.88
N ASP A 99 -3.46 -0.37 -1.40
CA ASP A 99 -4.10 -0.44 -2.72
C ASP A 99 -5.42 0.36 -2.77
N GLU A 100 -6.26 0.16 -1.75
CA GLU A 100 -7.51 0.90 -1.56
C GLU A 100 -7.25 2.41 -1.40
N ALA A 101 -6.14 2.78 -0.75
CA ALA A 101 -5.68 4.16 -0.63
C ALA A 101 -4.97 4.69 -1.89
N HIS A 102 -4.86 3.88 -2.96
CA HIS A 102 -4.21 4.22 -4.22
C HIS A 102 -2.72 4.56 -4.09
N PHE A 103 -2.05 3.97 -3.09
CA PHE A 103 -0.62 4.17 -2.80
C PHE A 103 0.29 3.18 -3.52
N LEU A 104 -0.26 2.08 -4.03
CA LEU A 104 0.49 1.11 -4.83
C LEU A 104 0.36 1.39 -6.33
N GLU A 105 1.41 1.10 -7.08
CA GLU A 105 1.31 0.90 -8.52
C GLU A 105 0.64 -0.46 -8.75
N SER A 106 -0.66 -0.44 -9.02
CA SER A 106 -1.47 -1.64 -9.17
C SER A 106 -2.49 -1.50 -10.30
N PRO A 107 -3.06 -2.61 -10.77
CA PRO A 107 -4.14 -2.55 -11.75
C PRO A 107 -5.39 -1.80 -11.27
N SER A 108 -5.61 -1.75 -9.95
CA SER A 108 -6.68 -0.97 -9.32
C SER A 108 -6.41 0.53 -9.48
N PHE A 109 -5.17 0.94 -9.17
CA PHE A 109 -4.73 2.31 -9.36
C PHE A 109 -4.72 2.75 -10.83
N ASP A 110 -4.27 1.89 -11.76
CA ASP A 110 -4.24 2.21 -13.19
C ASP A 110 -5.64 2.54 -13.72
N ARG A 111 -6.67 1.79 -13.30
CA ARG A 111 -8.06 2.08 -13.67
C ARG A 111 -8.58 3.36 -13.04
N TYR A 112 -8.30 3.56 -11.76
CA TYR A 112 -8.65 4.80 -11.07
C TYR A 112 -8.04 6.02 -11.79
N TYR A 113 -6.77 5.92 -12.17
CA TYR A 113 -6.07 6.98 -12.90
C TYR A 113 -6.64 7.21 -14.30
N GLN A 114 -6.99 6.14 -15.04
CA GLN A 114 -7.68 6.26 -16.33
C GLN A 114 -9.02 6.98 -16.20
N GLN A 115 -9.82 6.66 -15.18
CA GLN A 115 -11.09 7.33 -14.93
C GLN A 115 -10.92 8.82 -14.65
N LEU A 116 -9.91 9.18 -13.84
CA LEU A 116 -9.57 10.58 -13.60
C LEU A 116 -9.17 11.31 -14.90
N GLN A 117 -8.46 10.64 -15.82
CA GLN A 117 -8.08 11.24 -17.10
C GLN A 117 -9.26 11.43 -18.05
N GLU A 118 -10.29 10.59 -17.99
CA GLU A 118 -11.49 10.72 -18.83
C GLU A 118 -12.46 11.81 -18.35
N GLU A 119 -12.37 12.22 -17.08
CA GLU A 119 -13.23 13.24 -16.48
C GLU A 119 -12.77 14.69 -16.76
N TYR A 120 -11.56 14.87 -17.33
CA TYR A 120 -10.96 16.17 -17.68
C TYR A 120 -10.73 16.33 -19.19
#